data_AF-A0A8X7WW44-F1
#
_entry.id   AF-A0A8X7WW44-F1
#
_cell.length_a   1.000
_cell.length_b   1.000
_cell.length_c   1.000
_cell.angle_alpha   90.00
_cell.angle_beta   90.00
_cell.angle_gamma   90.00
#
_symmetry.space_group_name_H-M   'P 1'
#
loop_
_entity.id
_entity.type
_entity.pdbx_description
1 polymer ?
#
loop_
_entity_poly.entity_id
_entity_poly.type
_entity_poly.pdbx_seq_one_letter_code
_entity_poly.pdbx_strand_id
1 'polypeptide(L)'
;MSPTTSPISSVGSQGSCCSNSAIPPSPNSLITIPQRIHQMAANHVNITNSILYSYEYWEVADNLAKENKDFFNYLNALMGPVTLHSSIAHLVQYTRQGLNWIRHRTQFS
;
A
#
# COMPACT_ATOMS: atom_id res chain seq x y z
N MET A 1 -34.72 -18.82 11.91
CA MET A 1 -35.69 -17.70 12.01
C MET A 1 -35.39 -16.98 13.31
N SER A 2 -35.12 -15.70 13.46
CA SER A 2 -34.87 -14.53 12.61
C SER A 2 -34.09 -13.54 13.51
N PRO A 3 -33.14 -12.72 13.02
CA PRO A 3 -32.54 -11.67 13.84
C PRO A 3 -33.50 -10.47 13.93
N THR A 4 -33.69 -9.92 15.13
CA THR A 4 -34.51 -8.72 15.34
C THR A 4 -33.70 -7.44 15.05
N THR A 5 -34.36 -6.45 14.44
CA THR A 5 -33.82 -5.17 14.00
C THR A 5 -34.07 -4.02 15.00
N SER A 6 -33.00 -3.35 15.43
CA SER A 6 -32.86 -1.90 15.76
C SER A 6 -33.63 -1.31 16.97
N PRO A 7 -33.13 -0.17 17.54
CA PRO A 7 -33.47 1.13 16.95
C PRO A 7 -32.29 2.10 16.77
N ILE A 8 -32.43 2.94 15.75
CA ILE A 8 -31.70 4.20 15.54
C ILE A 8 -31.97 5.14 16.72
N SER A 9 -30.93 5.72 17.32
CA SER A 9 -31.05 6.86 18.24
C SER A 9 -30.32 8.07 17.68
N SER A 10 -31.12 9.03 17.25
CA SER A 10 -30.81 10.42 16.96
C SER A 10 -30.36 11.17 18.22
N VAL A 11 -29.22 11.84 18.11
CA VAL A 11 -28.81 13.02 18.90
C VAL A 11 -27.71 13.65 18.05
N GLY A 12 -27.84 14.83 17.45
CA GLY A 12 -28.43 16.07 17.91
C GLY A 12 -27.42 17.14 17.48
N SER A 13 -27.76 17.91 16.44
CA SER A 13 -26.94 19.05 15.99
C SER A 13 -26.84 20.07 17.12
N GLN A 14 -25.63 20.29 17.64
CA GLN A 14 -25.30 21.50 18.38
C GLN A 14 -24.27 22.27 17.55
N GLY A 15 -24.75 23.37 16.99
CA GLY A 15 -23.94 24.34 16.27
C GLY A 15 -22.91 24.97 17.20
N SER A 16 -21.67 25.08 16.73
CA SER A 16 -20.69 25.96 17.32
C SER A 16 -20.87 27.34 16.70
N CYS A 17 -21.49 28.23 17.47
CA CYS A 17 -21.55 29.66 17.25
C CYS A 17 -20.13 30.25 17.26
N CYS A 18 -19.67 30.78 16.13
CA CYS A 18 -18.56 31.72 16.11
C CYS A 18 -19.14 33.12 16.22
N SER A 19 -19.08 33.68 17.43
CA SER A 19 -19.47 35.03 17.77
C SER A 19 -18.72 36.06 16.92
N ASN A 20 -19.45 37.06 16.42
CA ASN A 20 -18.89 38.31 15.90
C ASN A 20 -17.90 38.90 16.91
N SER A 21 -16.62 38.95 16.55
CA SER A 21 -15.70 39.93 17.10
C SER A 21 -14.82 40.48 15.98
N ALA A 22 -14.96 41.79 15.77
CA ALA A 22 -14.24 42.56 14.78
C ALA A 22 -12.73 42.53 15.06
N ILE A 23 -11.97 41.80 14.24
CA ILE A 23 -10.50 41.89 14.15
C ILE A 23 -10.14 41.68 12.68
N PRO A 24 -9.45 42.63 12.00
CA PRO A 24 -9.00 42.43 10.62
C PRO A 24 -7.84 41.42 10.60
N PRO A 25 -7.88 40.34 9.81
CA PRO A 25 -6.76 39.40 9.72
C PRO A 25 -5.63 40.00 8.86
N SER A 26 -4.42 40.11 9.41
CA SER A 26 -3.17 40.34 8.68
C SER A 26 -2.33 39.04 8.64
N PRO A 27 -1.28 38.94 7.80
CA PRO A 27 -1.19 38.09 6.61
C PRO A 27 -0.63 36.68 6.90
N ASN A 28 -1.06 36.01 7.97
CA ASN A 28 -0.75 34.59 8.13
C ASN A 28 -1.94 33.80 7.58
N SER A 29 -1.87 33.51 6.28
CA SER A 29 -2.93 32.84 5.52
C SER A 29 -3.18 31.41 6.03
N LEU A 30 -3.97 31.29 7.10
CA LEU A 30 -4.45 30.00 7.59
C LEU A 30 -5.52 29.49 6.63
N ILE A 31 -5.11 28.62 5.72
CA ILE A 31 -6.01 27.96 4.78
C ILE A 31 -6.76 26.86 5.55
N THR A 32 -8.07 27.05 5.72
CA THR A 32 -8.92 26.00 6.31
C THR A 32 -9.26 24.97 5.24
N ILE A 33 -8.76 23.75 5.39
CA ILE A 33 -8.96 22.65 4.45
C ILE A 33 -10.09 21.75 4.98
N PRO A 34 -11.16 21.51 4.21
CA PRO A 34 -12.21 20.55 4.58
C PRO A 34 -11.63 19.16 4.89
N GLN A 35 -12.16 18.49 5.91
CA GLN A 35 -11.66 17.19 6.38
C GLN A 35 -11.56 16.13 5.28
N ARG A 36 -12.53 16.07 4.36
CA ARG A 36 -12.49 15.16 3.21
C ARG A 36 -11.28 15.41 2.31
N ILE A 37 -10.95 16.69 2.06
CA ILE A 37 -9.83 17.07 1.20
C ILE A 37 -8.50 16.75 1.90
N HIS A 38 -8.42 16.97 3.22
CA HIS A 38 -7.25 16.56 4.01
C HIS A 38 -7.02 15.04 3.97
N GLN A 39 -8.08 14.24 4.13
CA GLN A 39 -8.01 12.78 4.01
C GLN A 39 -7.61 12.32 2.60
N MET A 40 -8.16 12.97 1.56
CA MET A 40 -7.80 12.67 0.18
C MET A 40 -6.33 12.97 -0.09
N ALA A 41 -5.81 14.10 0.42
CA ALA A 41 -4.40 14.44 0.31
C ALA A 41 -3.51 13.41 1.03
N ALA A 42 -3.88 13.02 2.26
CA ALA A 42 -3.14 11.98 2.99
C ALA A 42 -3.15 10.63 2.26
N ASN A 43 -4.30 10.20 1.73
CA ASN A 43 -4.40 8.98 0.93
C ASN A 43 -3.58 9.05 -0.35
N HIS A 44 -3.56 10.21 -1.01
CA HIS A 44 -2.74 10.41 -2.19
C HIS A 44 -1.25 10.23 -1.86
N VAL A 45 -0.76 10.86 -0.79
CA VAL A 45 0.62 10.70 -0.31
C VAL A 45 0.94 9.22 -0.04
N ASN A 46 0.03 8.49 0.61
CA ASN A 46 0.21 7.07 0.89
C ASN A 46 0.34 6.24 -0.40
N ILE A 47 -0.52 6.49 -1.41
CA ILE A 47 -0.47 5.78 -2.69
C ILE A 47 0.84 6.09 -3.42
N THR A 48 1.22 7.36 -3.53
CA THR A 48 2.45 7.76 -4.24
C THR A 48 3.70 7.22 -3.56
N ASN A 49 3.75 7.22 -2.22
CA ASN A 49 4.86 6.62 -1.48
C ASN A 49 4.92 5.11 -1.66
N SER A 50 3.77 4.43 -1.67
CA SER A 50 3.73 2.97 -1.92
C SER A 50 4.30 2.62 -3.29
N ILE A 51 3.98 3.43 -4.31
CA ILE A 51 4.54 3.27 -5.66
C ILE A 51 6.06 3.51 -5.61
N LEU A 52 6.52 4.61 -5.02
CA LEU A 52 7.94 4.95 -4.92
C LEU A 52 8.75 3.81 -4.28
N TYR A 53 8.33 3.33 -3.11
CA TYR A 53 9.01 2.24 -2.41
C TYR A 53 8.98 0.92 -3.21
N SER A 54 7.90 0.65 -3.94
CA SER A 54 7.84 -0.55 -4.79
C SER A 54 8.95 -0.55 -5.85
N TYR A 55 9.26 0.62 -6.44
CA TYR A 55 10.38 0.74 -7.38
C TYR A 55 11.73 0.57 -6.70
N GLU A 56 11.94 1.18 -5.54
CA GLU A 56 13.19 1.04 -4.77
C GLU A 56 13.45 -0.43 -4.39
N TYR A 57 12.45 -1.12 -3.85
CA TYR A 57 12.58 -2.54 -3.51
C TYR A 57 12.78 -3.43 -4.73
N TRP A 58 12.15 -3.09 -5.86
CA TRP A 58 12.34 -3.82 -7.10
C TRP A 58 13.78 -3.72 -7.60
N GLU A 59 14.40 -2.54 -7.56
CA GLU A 59 15.79 -2.35 -7.96
C GLU A 59 16.75 -3.17 -7.09
N VAL A 60 16.54 -3.18 -5.77
CA VAL A 60 17.32 -4.01 -4.85
C VAL A 60 17.17 -5.49 -5.18
N ALA A 61 15.94 -5.95 -5.42
CA ALA A 61 15.67 -7.34 -5.78
C ALA A 61 16.32 -7.72 -7.12
N ASP A 62 16.26 -6.87 -8.13
CA ASP A 62 16.87 -7.09 -9.45
C ASP A 62 18.40 -7.17 -9.37
N ASN A 63 19.01 -6.32 -8.54
CA ASN A 63 20.46 -6.37 -8.31
C ASN A 63 20.88 -7.68 -7.62
N LEU A 64 20.17 -8.11 -6.57
CA LEU A 64 20.44 -9.39 -5.90
C LEU A 64 20.18 -10.59 -6.81
N ALA A 65 19.19 -10.50 -7.71
CA ALA A 65 18.91 -11.56 -8.68
C ALA A 65 20.05 -11.72 -9.69
N LYS A 66 20.70 -10.61 -10.10
CA LYS A 66 21.88 -10.63 -10.96
C LYS A 66 23.10 -11.24 -10.28
N GLU A 67 23.19 -11.24 -8.95
CA GLU A 67 24.27 -11.94 -8.23
C GLU A 67 24.01 -13.45 -8.16
N ASN A 68 22.75 -13.87 -8.20
CA ASN A 68 22.31 -15.26 -8.01
C ASN A 68 21.68 -15.85 -9.29
N LYS A 69 22.29 -15.59 -10.45
CA LYS A 69 21.68 -15.83 -11.77
C LYS A 69 21.22 -17.26 -11.98
N ASP A 70 21.99 -18.27 -11.56
CA ASP A 70 21.65 -19.66 -11.86
C ASP A 70 20.33 -20.11 -11.23
N PHE A 71 20.07 -19.66 -9.99
CA PHE A 71 18.81 -19.93 -9.30
C PHE A 71 17.63 -19.27 -10.02
N PHE A 72 17.74 -17.97 -10.30
CA PHE A 72 16.66 -17.21 -10.94
C PHE A 72 16.46 -17.60 -12.40
N ASN A 73 17.51 -17.97 -13.13
CA ASN A 73 17.41 -18.50 -14.50
C ASN A 73 16.63 -19.81 -14.53
N TYR A 74 16.87 -20.71 -13.58
CA TYR A 74 16.10 -21.95 -13.47
C TYR A 74 14.61 -21.67 -13.20
N LEU A 75 14.31 -20.79 -12.23
CA LEU A 75 12.92 -20.43 -11.93
C LEU A 75 12.25 -19.73 -13.12
N ASN A 76 12.96 -18.83 -13.80
CA ASN A 76 12.46 -18.11 -14.98
C ASN A 76 12.18 -19.07 -16.14
N ALA A 77 13.01 -20.10 -16.33
CA ALA A 77 12.77 -21.12 -17.36
C ALA A 77 11.51 -21.95 -17.07
N LEU A 78 11.16 -22.15 -15.79
CA LEU A 78 10.03 -22.99 -15.39
C LEU A 78 8.70 -22.24 -15.36
N MET A 79 8.70 -20.96 -14.96
CA MET A 79 7.47 -20.18 -14.69
C MET A 79 7.38 -18.86 -15.47
N GLY A 80 8.39 -18.54 -16.27
CA GLY A 80 8.60 -17.20 -16.82
C GLY A 80 9.18 -16.23 -15.80
N PRO A 81 9.83 -15.13 -16.26
CA PRO A 81 10.40 -14.14 -15.37
C PRO A 81 9.32 -13.34 -14.62
N VAL A 82 9.59 -13.01 -13.36
CA VAL A 82 8.80 -12.03 -12.62
C VAL A 82 9.19 -10.63 -13.09
N THR A 83 8.21 -9.77 -13.30
CA THR A 83 8.40 -8.36 -13.63
C THR A 83 7.66 -7.49 -12.63
N LEU A 84 7.97 -6.19 -12.58
CA LEU A 84 7.28 -5.23 -11.72
C LEU A 84 5.75 -5.20 -11.94
N HIS A 85 5.31 -5.56 -13.15
CA HIS A 85 3.90 -5.57 -13.53
C HIS A 85 3.26 -6.96 -13.44
N SER A 86 3.99 -7.97 -12.95
CA SER A 86 3.45 -9.31 -12.75
C SER A 86 2.31 -9.29 -11.72
N SER A 87 1.31 -10.14 -11.94
CA SER A 87 0.22 -10.30 -10.97
C SER A 87 0.72 -10.87 -9.65
N ILE A 88 0.03 -10.56 -8.55
CA ILE A 88 0.33 -11.13 -7.23
C ILE A 88 0.24 -12.67 -7.22
N ALA A 89 -0.67 -13.24 -8.01
CA ALA A 89 -0.81 -14.69 -8.13
C ALA A 89 0.44 -15.33 -8.74
N HIS A 90 0.98 -14.73 -9.81
CA HIS A 90 2.24 -15.17 -10.44
C HIS A 90 3.40 -15.05 -9.46
N LEU A 91 3.50 -13.92 -8.75
CA LEU A 91 4.54 -13.71 -7.74
C LEU A 91 4.51 -14.79 -6.64
N VAL A 92 3.34 -15.07 -6.08
CA VAL A 92 3.18 -16.08 -5.03
C VAL A 92 3.58 -17.47 -5.53
N GLN A 93 3.17 -17.84 -6.74
CA GLN A 93 3.55 -19.13 -7.32
C GLN A 93 5.06 -19.23 -7.57
N TYR A 94 5.67 -18.16 -8.09
CA TYR A 94 7.12 -18.06 -8.30
C TYR A 94 7.89 -18.22 -6.99
N THR A 95 7.49 -17.50 -5.94
CA THR A 95 8.10 -17.59 -4.61
C THR A 95 7.96 -19.00 -4.02
N ARG A 96 6.78 -19.63 -4.15
CA ARG A 96 6.57 -21.01 -3.68
C ARG A 96 7.52 -22.00 -4.37
N GLN A 97 7.72 -21.86 -5.68
CA GLN A 97 8.68 -22.71 -6.38
C GLN A 97 10.13 -22.44 -6.00
N GLY A 98 10.51 -21.18 -5.82
CA GLY A 98 11.83 -20.84 -5.26
C GLY A 98 12.08 -21.50 -3.92
N LEU A 99 11.13 -21.39 -2.99
CA LEU A 99 11.22 -22.00 -1.65
C LEU A 99 11.29 -23.53 -1.71
N ASN A 100 10.48 -24.16 -2.56
CA ASN A 100 10.54 -25.61 -2.76
C ASN A 100 11.91 -26.02 -3.28
N TRP A 101 12.45 -25.34 -4.28
CA TRP A 101 13.78 -25.65 -4.83
C TRP A 101 14.90 -25.50 -3.79
N ILE A 102 14.87 -24.42 -3.00
CA ILE A 102 15.82 -24.21 -1.90
C ILE A 102 15.76 -25.38 -0.93
N ARG A 103 14.56 -25.80 -0.52
CA ARG A 103 14.36 -26.94 0.39
C ARG A 103 14.98 -28.23 -0.16
N HIS A 104 14.81 -28.53 -1.44
CA HIS A 104 15.40 -29.73 -2.04
C HIS A 104 16.93 -29.65 -2.01
N ARG A 105 17.52 -28.50 -2.36
CA ARG A 105 18.98 -28.34 -2.34
C ARG A 105 19.59 -28.46 -0.95
N THR A 106 18.92 -27.94 0.07
CA THR A 106 19.42 -28.02 1.45
C THR A 106 19.30 -29.43 2.05
N GLN A 107 18.48 -30.32 1.48
CA GLN A 107 18.35 -31.71 1.95
C GLN A 107 19.39 -32.66 1.34
N PHE A 108 20.05 -32.26 0.26
CA PHE A 108 21.11 -33.04 -0.42
C PHE A 108 22.51 -32.43 -0.24
N SER A 109 22.66 -31.48 0.68
CA SER A 109 23.94 -30.91 1.13
C SER A 109 24.26 -31.35 2.54
#